data_AF-G9WVA0-F1
#
_entry.id   AF-G9WVA0-F1
#
_cell.length_a   1.000
_cell.length_b   1.000
_cell.length_c   1.000
_cell.angle_alpha   90.00
_cell.angle_beta   90.00
_cell.angle_gamma   90.00
#
_symmetry.space_group_name_H-M   'P 1'
#
loop_
_entity.id
_entity.type
_entity.pdbx_description
1 polymer ?
#
loop_
_entity_poly.entity_id
_entity_poly.type
_entity_poly.pdbx_seq_one_letter_code
_entity_poly.pdbx_strand_id
1 'polypeptide(L)'
;MDKKRKIEKEEKKPSFSKRIKAELADLGFTQSKKTFKISIDDKEKSKEELRRFFLAGASVTDPMKEYHLEFLPGNKAEEERIEAILKSFSIHPKRGFRGKNPMIYLKDAGEIADVLKLLGAFNSLMEFENARILKEVSENVNRRVNFEAANINRTVKASVKQQEDILLIKEMIGLERIESGLRELAEQRLQYPDASLEELSRGLSTPIGKSGVNHRLRKLARIARELREEIALNRNETEMSQDDF
;
A
#
# COMPACT_ATOMS: atom_id res chain seq x y z
N MET A 1 22.07 -33.17 -24.75
CA MET A 1 22.38 -33.69 -23.40
C MET A 1 23.85 -33.38 -23.16
N ASP A 2 24.33 -32.57 -22.22
CA ASP A 2 23.76 -31.90 -21.05
C ASP A 2 24.55 -30.60 -20.81
N LYS A 3 23.88 -29.45 -20.77
CA LYS A 3 24.44 -28.22 -20.19
C LYS A 3 24.10 -28.21 -18.70
N LYS A 4 25.00 -28.72 -17.86
CA LYS A 4 24.96 -28.50 -16.41
C LYS A 4 25.06 -26.99 -16.14
N ARG A 5 23.92 -26.34 -15.93
CA ARG A 5 23.84 -25.01 -15.31
C ARG A 5 24.26 -25.17 -13.85
N LYS A 6 25.46 -24.70 -13.50
CA LYS A 6 25.84 -24.41 -12.12
C LYS A 6 24.93 -23.28 -11.65
N ILE A 7 23.94 -23.61 -10.85
CA ILE A 7 23.24 -22.64 -10.01
C ILE A 7 24.22 -22.34 -8.88
N GLU A 8 24.83 -21.16 -8.89
CA GLU A 8 25.46 -20.60 -7.70
C GLU A 8 24.39 -20.56 -6.60
N LYS A 9 24.55 -21.41 -5.59
CA LYS A 9 23.72 -21.34 -4.39
C LYS A 9 24.12 -20.06 -3.66
N GLU A 10 23.36 -18.99 -3.83
CA GLU A 10 23.39 -17.88 -2.87
C GLU A 10 23.21 -18.48 -1.48
N GLU A 11 24.22 -18.31 -0.62
CA GLU A 11 24.10 -18.69 0.79
C GLU A 11 22.93 -17.91 1.39
N LYS A 12 21.84 -18.61 1.72
CA LYS A 12 20.67 -17.98 2.33
C LYS A 12 21.12 -17.33 3.63
N LYS A 13 21.04 -15.99 3.67
CA LYS A 13 21.28 -15.21 4.90
C LYS A 13 20.50 -15.84 6.07
N PRO A 14 21.10 -15.98 7.26
CA PRO A 14 20.40 -16.49 8.44
C PRO A 14 19.16 -15.63 8.74
N SER A 15 18.11 -16.18 9.35
CA SER A 15 16.90 -15.40 9.66
C SER A 15 17.22 -14.18 10.53
N PHE A 16 16.39 -13.14 10.45
CA PHE A 16 16.58 -11.91 11.24
C PHE A 16 16.72 -12.20 12.74
N SER A 17 15.85 -13.07 13.28
CA SER A 17 15.98 -13.61 14.64
C SER A 17 17.36 -14.23 14.95
N LYS A 18 17.91 -15.04 14.04
CA LYS A 18 19.21 -15.68 14.23
C LYS A 18 20.35 -14.66 14.24
N ARG A 19 20.25 -13.59 13.43
CA ARG A 19 21.22 -12.49 13.43
C ARG A 19 21.20 -11.72 14.76
N ILE A 20 20.02 -11.40 15.28
CA ILE A 20 19.88 -10.78 16.60
C ILE A 20 20.52 -11.67 17.67
N LYS A 21 20.22 -12.99 17.68
CA LYS A 21 20.80 -13.90 18.67
C LYS A 21 22.33 -14.02 18.55
N ALA A 22 22.87 -14.01 17.33
CA ALA A 22 24.32 -14.00 17.12
C ALA A 22 24.95 -12.70 17.64
N GLU A 23 24.38 -11.56 17.31
CA GLU A 23 24.81 -10.25 17.83
C GLU A 23 24.81 -10.20 19.36
N LEU A 24 23.74 -10.72 19.99
CA LEU A 24 23.64 -10.79 21.44
C LEU A 24 24.64 -11.76 22.07
N ALA A 25 25.04 -12.82 21.37
CA ALA A 25 26.06 -13.75 21.83
C ALA A 25 27.47 -13.11 21.78
N ASP A 26 27.75 -12.33 20.74
CA ASP A 26 29.02 -11.62 20.55
C ASP A 26 29.24 -10.50 21.57
N LEU A 27 28.16 -9.93 22.12
CA LEU A 27 28.22 -8.96 23.23
C LEU A 27 28.78 -9.54 24.54
N GLY A 28 29.03 -10.85 24.60
CA GLY A 28 29.85 -11.49 25.61
C GLY A 28 29.15 -11.69 26.94
N PHE A 29 28.73 -12.93 27.20
CA PHE A 29 28.53 -13.44 28.56
C PHE A 29 29.71 -14.34 28.95
N THR A 30 30.92 -13.77 28.99
CA THR A 30 32.14 -14.44 29.52
C THR A 30 33.00 -13.51 30.37
N GLN A 31 32.39 -12.53 31.04
CA GLN A 31 32.92 -12.12 32.33
C GLN A 31 31.77 -12.11 33.32
N SER A 32 31.80 -13.08 34.24
CA SER A 32 31.69 -12.70 35.65
C SER A 32 32.62 -11.50 35.82
N LYS A 33 32.10 -10.28 35.67
CA LYS A 33 32.71 -9.13 36.30
C LYS A 33 32.86 -9.56 37.73
N LYS A 34 34.10 -9.77 38.19
CA LYS A 34 34.42 -9.89 39.61
C LYS A 34 33.61 -8.79 40.29
N THR A 35 32.61 -9.22 41.04
CA THR A 35 31.66 -8.36 41.71
C THR A 35 32.42 -7.60 42.79
N PHE A 36 33.04 -6.49 42.41
CA PHE A 36 33.05 -5.35 43.30
C PHE A 36 31.58 -5.08 43.60
N LYS A 37 31.23 -5.03 44.90
CA LYS A 37 29.87 -4.75 45.39
C LYS A 37 29.42 -3.36 44.91
N ILE A 38 29.02 -3.27 43.66
CA ILE A 38 28.31 -2.13 43.10
C ILE A 38 26.87 -2.61 42.97
N SER A 39 25.97 -1.92 43.67
CA SER A 39 24.53 -2.11 43.54
C SER A 39 24.13 -1.94 42.08
N ILE A 40 23.80 -3.04 41.39
CA ILE A 40 23.25 -2.97 40.03
C ILE A 40 21.84 -2.37 40.13
N ASP A 41 21.60 -1.30 39.37
CA ASP A 41 20.28 -0.66 39.25
C ASP A 41 19.23 -1.67 38.75
N ASP A 42 17.99 -1.57 39.24
CA ASP A 42 16.95 -2.55 38.95
C ASP A 42 16.55 -2.56 37.46
N LYS A 43 16.79 -1.45 36.73
CA LYS A 43 16.61 -1.41 35.27
C LYS A 43 17.66 -2.22 34.53
N GLU A 44 18.92 -2.19 34.97
CA GLU A 44 19.98 -2.98 34.33
C GLU A 44 19.77 -4.48 34.52
N LYS A 45 19.34 -4.90 35.73
CA LYS A 45 18.93 -6.29 35.96
C LYS A 45 17.77 -6.71 35.04
N SER A 46 16.79 -5.83 34.87
CA SER A 46 15.63 -6.09 34.02
C SER A 46 16.02 -6.23 32.54
N LYS A 47 16.99 -5.45 32.05
CA LYS A 47 17.55 -5.60 30.69
C LYS A 47 18.31 -6.92 30.52
N GLU A 48 19.14 -7.30 31.49
CA GLU A 48 19.87 -8.57 31.46
C GLU A 48 18.90 -9.76 31.44
N GLU A 49 17.85 -9.71 32.25
CA GLU A 49 16.81 -10.74 32.31
C GLU A 49 16.02 -10.81 31.00
N LEU A 50 15.62 -9.66 30.43
CA LEU A 50 14.97 -9.61 29.12
C LEU A 50 15.83 -10.22 28.02
N ARG A 51 17.15 -9.97 28.04
CA ARG A 51 18.10 -10.58 27.10
C ARG A 51 18.15 -12.10 27.24
N ARG A 52 18.11 -12.62 28.47
CA ARG A 52 18.07 -14.06 28.73
C ARG A 52 16.78 -14.68 28.17
N PHE A 53 15.63 -14.09 28.43
CA PHE A 53 14.36 -14.54 27.84
C PHE A 53 14.39 -14.50 26.31
N PHE A 54 14.99 -13.44 25.74
CA PHE A 54 15.10 -13.32 24.29
C PHE A 54 15.92 -14.46 23.67
N LEU A 55 17.10 -14.73 24.25
CA LEU A 55 17.96 -15.82 23.80
C LEU A 55 17.29 -17.19 23.93
N ALA A 56 16.61 -17.43 25.06
CA ALA A 56 15.96 -18.69 25.38
C ALA A 56 14.81 -19.06 24.44
N GLY A 57 13.93 -18.10 24.11
CA GLY A 57 12.66 -18.44 23.46
C GLY A 57 12.03 -17.36 22.58
N ALA A 58 12.68 -16.22 22.36
CA ALA A 58 12.11 -15.18 21.51
C ALA A 58 12.50 -15.30 20.03
N SER A 59 11.69 -14.67 19.19
CA SER A 59 11.96 -14.49 17.78
C SER A 59 11.38 -13.16 17.26
N VAL A 60 12.04 -12.60 16.27
CA VAL A 60 11.58 -11.46 15.48
C VAL A 60 11.47 -11.88 14.02
N THR A 61 10.28 -11.68 13.45
CA THR A 61 10.03 -11.88 12.03
C THR A 61 10.87 -10.92 11.21
N ASP A 62 11.22 -11.31 9.99
CA ASP A 62 11.90 -10.42 9.05
C ASP A 62 11.07 -9.13 8.87
N PRO A 63 11.63 -7.94 9.19
CA PRO A 63 10.88 -6.69 9.18
C PRO A 63 10.40 -6.30 7.77
N MET A 64 11.02 -6.83 6.71
CA MET A 64 10.51 -6.66 5.33
C MET A 64 9.19 -7.43 5.10
N LYS A 65 8.92 -8.48 5.88
CA LYS A 65 7.66 -9.25 5.81
C LYS A 65 6.62 -8.67 6.75
N GLU A 66 6.85 -8.76 8.05
CA GLU A 66 5.89 -8.37 9.09
C GLU A 66 6.61 -7.85 10.32
N TYR A 67 6.02 -6.87 11.00
CA TYR A 67 6.44 -6.46 12.33
C TYR A 67 5.83 -7.39 13.36
N HIS A 68 6.63 -8.35 13.82
CA HIS A 68 6.22 -9.29 14.85
C HIS A 68 7.43 -9.73 15.66
N LEU A 69 7.39 -9.46 16.96
CA LEU A 69 8.31 -9.99 17.95
C LEU A 69 7.50 -10.84 18.92
N GLU A 70 7.93 -12.06 19.17
CA GLU A 70 7.29 -12.96 20.12
C GLU A 70 8.29 -13.56 21.12
N PHE A 71 7.83 -13.77 22.34
CA PHE A 71 8.45 -14.57 23.39
C PHE A 71 7.57 -15.80 23.64
N LEU A 72 8.21 -16.97 23.77
CA LEU A 72 7.56 -18.23 24.11
C LEU A 72 7.93 -18.63 25.56
N PRO A 73 7.20 -18.15 26.58
CA PRO A 73 7.48 -18.48 27.97
C PRO A 73 7.23 -19.97 28.26
N GLY A 74 8.06 -20.58 29.11
CA GLY A 74 7.91 -21.98 29.51
C GLY A 74 6.82 -22.24 30.54
N ASN A 75 6.41 -21.20 31.29
CA ASN A 75 5.33 -21.27 32.28
C ASN A 75 4.71 -19.88 32.52
N LYS A 76 3.63 -19.85 33.30
CA LYS A 76 2.88 -18.63 33.61
C LYS A 76 3.70 -17.58 34.39
N ALA A 77 4.60 -18.00 35.28
CA ALA A 77 5.43 -17.08 36.04
C ALA A 77 6.45 -16.37 35.13
N GLU A 78 7.03 -17.10 34.17
CA GLU A 78 7.89 -16.53 33.13
C GLU A 78 7.14 -15.56 32.22
N GLU A 79 5.91 -15.92 31.81
CA GLU A 79 5.03 -15.03 31.06
C GLU A 79 4.79 -13.70 31.80
N GLU A 80 4.31 -13.78 33.05
CA GLU A 80 4.03 -12.58 33.87
C GLU A 80 5.29 -11.74 34.10
N ARG A 81 6.46 -12.39 34.23
CA ARG A 81 7.74 -11.72 34.41
C ARG A 81 8.18 -10.96 33.16
N ILE A 82 8.11 -11.58 31.98
CA ILE A 82 8.44 -10.94 30.70
C ILE A 82 7.55 -9.71 30.50
N GLU A 83 6.25 -9.85 30.74
CA GLU A 83 5.29 -8.75 30.61
C GLU A 83 5.59 -7.60 31.57
N ALA A 84 5.87 -7.91 32.85
CA ALA A 84 6.22 -6.89 33.84
C ALA A 84 7.48 -6.11 33.47
N ILE A 85 8.51 -6.79 32.96
CA ILE A 85 9.74 -6.15 32.48
C ILE A 85 9.44 -5.22 31.31
N LEU A 86 8.73 -5.69 30.28
CA LEU A 86 8.39 -4.86 29.11
C LEU A 86 7.58 -3.62 29.52
N LYS A 87 6.56 -3.79 30.38
CA LYS A 87 5.74 -2.68 30.87
C LYS A 87 6.53 -1.66 31.69
N SER A 88 7.56 -2.10 32.43
CA SER A 88 8.45 -1.17 33.17
C SER A 88 9.24 -0.23 32.26
N PHE A 89 9.39 -0.58 30.97
CA PHE A 89 9.97 0.26 29.92
C PHE A 89 8.90 0.92 29.02
N SER A 90 7.64 0.97 29.47
CA SER A 90 6.51 1.53 28.71
C SER A 90 6.23 0.81 27.38
N ILE A 91 6.58 -0.48 27.29
CA ILE A 91 6.26 -1.36 26.16
C ILE A 91 5.04 -2.19 26.53
N HIS A 92 4.07 -2.29 25.61
CA HIS A 92 2.74 -2.87 25.87
C HIS A 92 2.54 -4.19 25.11
N PRO A 93 3.13 -5.29 25.58
CA PRO A 93 2.95 -6.58 24.94
C PRO A 93 1.51 -7.06 25.01
N LYS A 94 1.12 -7.84 23.99
CA LYS A 94 -0.12 -8.58 23.96
C LYS A 94 0.14 -10.04 24.33
N ARG A 95 -0.82 -10.68 24.98
CA ARG A 95 -0.82 -12.13 25.21
C ARG A 95 -1.55 -12.84 24.08
N GLY A 96 -1.11 -14.05 23.78
CA GLY A 96 -1.72 -14.89 22.75
C GLY A 96 -1.23 -16.33 22.87
N PHE A 97 -1.52 -17.11 21.83
CA PHE A 97 -1.10 -18.51 21.76
C PHE A 97 -0.51 -18.82 20.39
N ARG A 98 0.56 -19.61 20.38
CA ARG A 98 1.09 -20.25 19.19
C ARG A 98 0.77 -21.75 19.27
N GLY A 99 -0.32 -22.14 18.62
CA GLY A 99 -0.93 -23.46 18.83
C GLY A 99 -1.46 -23.58 20.26
N LYS A 100 -0.91 -24.52 21.05
CA LYS A 100 -1.27 -24.69 22.46
C LYS A 100 -0.35 -23.95 23.44
N ASN A 101 0.73 -23.34 22.94
CA ASN A 101 1.73 -22.70 23.79
C ASN A 101 1.40 -21.22 24.01
N PRO A 102 1.47 -20.70 25.25
CA PRO A 102 1.30 -19.29 25.52
C PRO A 102 2.41 -18.46 24.86
N MET A 103 2.11 -17.21 24.54
CA MET A 103 3.01 -16.30 23.85
C MET A 103 2.76 -14.85 24.29
N ILE A 104 3.84 -14.10 24.44
CA ILE A 104 3.83 -12.63 24.58
C ILE A 104 4.37 -12.05 23.28
N TYR A 105 3.67 -11.10 22.67
CA TYR A 105 4.07 -10.56 21.38
C TYR A 105 3.86 -9.04 21.24
N LEU A 106 4.62 -8.46 20.31
CA LEU A 106 4.55 -7.08 19.89
C LEU A 106 4.33 -7.03 18.38
N LYS A 107 3.48 -6.10 17.94
CA LYS A 107 3.24 -5.80 16.51
C LYS A 107 3.56 -4.36 16.14
N ASP A 108 3.71 -3.48 17.12
CA ASP A 108 4.10 -2.10 16.88
C ASP A 108 5.60 -2.03 16.56
N ALA A 109 5.95 -1.35 15.47
CA ALA A 109 7.33 -1.28 15.01
C ALA A 109 8.21 -0.48 15.98
N GLY A 110 7.68 0.57 16.61
CA GLY A 110 8.40 1.37 17.60
C GLY A 110 8.70 0.56 18.85
N GLU A 111 7.72 -0.18 19.36
CA GLU A 111 7.92 -1.04 20.53
C GLU A 111 8.94 -2.17 20.26
N ILE A 112 8.94 -2.76 19.05
CA ILE A 112 9.95 -3.76 18.65
C ILE A 112 11.35 -3.13 18.60
N ALA A 113 11.47 -1.92 18.03
CA ALA A 113 12.72 -1.18 17.99
C ALA A 113 13.24 -0.86 19.42
N ASP A 114 12.35 -0.47 20.32
CA ASP A 114 12.68 -0.24 21.73
C ASP A 114 13.17 -1.52 22.42
N VAL A 115 12.56 -2.68 22.15
CA VAL A 115 13.09 -3.96 22.64
C VAL A 115 14.49 -4.23 22.10
N LEU A 116 14.74 -4.07 20.79
CA LEU A 116 16.07 -4.28 20.21
C LEU A 116 17.12 -3.35 20.83
N LYS A 117 16.74 -2.10 21.11
CA LYS A 117 17.57 -1.11 21.82
C LYS A 117 17.86 -1.53 23.25
N LEU A 118 16.86 -2.01 24.00
CA LEU A 118 17.04 -2.53 25.37
C LEU A 118 17.96 -3.76 25.41
N LEU A 119 17.86 -4.62 24.40
CA LEU A 119 18.71 -5.80 24.25
C LEU A 119 20.15 -5.45 23.88
N GLY A 120 20.38 -4.27 23.29
CA GLY A 120 21.68 -3.83 22.78
C GLY A 120 22.02 -4.37 21.39
N ALA A 121 21.02 -4.86 20.65
CA ALA A 121 21.18 -5.40 19.30
C ALA A 121 21.17 -4.27 18.25
N PHE A 122 22.17 -3.39 18.29
CA PHE A 122 22.21 -2.16 17.49
C PHE A 122 22.31 -2.41 15.98
N ASN A 123 23.05 -3.43 15.53
CA ASN A 123 23.13 -3.76 14.10
C ASN A 123 21.78 -4.25 13.59
N SER A 124 21.11 -5.10 14.37
CA SER A 124 19.77 -5.57 14.05
C SER A 124 18.73 -4.45 14.12
N LEU A 125 18.86 -3.53 15.07
CA LEU A 125 18.02 -2.32 15.17
C LEU A 125 18.17 -1.44 13.92
N MET A 126 19.40 -1.20 13.45
CA MET A 126 19.63 -0.42 12.22
C MET A 126 19.04 -1.11 10.99
N GLU A 127 19.18 -2.44 10.88
CA GLU A 127 18.53 -3.21 9.82
C GLU A 127 17.00 -3.11 9.89
N PHE A 128 16.44 -3.15 11.10
CA PHE A 128 15.00 -3.00 11.34
C PHE A 128 14.49 -1.61 10.91
N GLU A 129 15.17 -0.54 11.31
CA GLU A 129 14.80 0.83 10.94
C GLU A 129 14.93 1.08 9.43
N ASN A 130 15.97 0.52 8.79
CA ASN A 130 16.11 0.57 7.33
C ASN A 130 14.92 -0.10 6.62
N ALA A 131 14.49 -1.27 7.10
CA ALA A 131 13.32 -1.95 6.56
C ALA A 131 12.03 -1.14 6.76
N ARG A 132 11.89 -0.46 7.91
CA ARG A 132 10.75 0.42 8.20
C ARG A 132 10.68 1.62 7.26
N ILE A 133 11.82 2.30 7.02
CA ILE A 133 11.92 3.40 6.05
C ILE A 133 11.56 2.91 4.64
N LEU A 134 12.08 1.76 4.22
CA LEU A 134 11.81 1.22 2.89
C LEU A 134 10.33 0.87 2.69
N LYS A 135 9.67 0.31 3.70
CA LYS A 135 8.22 0.05 3.67
C LYS A 135 7.43 1.35 3.55
N GLU A 136 7.76 2.36 4.35
CA GLU A 136 7.09 3.66 4.29
C GLU A 136 7.24 4.32 2.92
N VAL A 137 8.45 4.33 2.34
CA VAL A 137 8.70 4.86 0.99
C VAL A 137 7.91 4.07 -0.06
N SER A 138 7.94 2.74 0.01
CA SER A 138 7.23 1.87 -0.93
C SER A 138 5.71 2.09 -0.88
N GLU A 139 5.14 2.22 0.31
CA GLU A 139 3.72 2.53 0.48
C GLU A 139 3.35 3.90 -0.07
N ASN A 140 4.19 4.92 0.16
CA ASN A 140 4.01 6.25 -0.40
C ASN A 140 4.04 6.25 -1.93
N VAL A 141 5.01 5.55 -2.53
CA VAL A 141 5.10 5.38 -3.99
C VAL A 141 3.86 4.65 -4.53
N ASN A 142 3.47 3.54 -3.90
CA ASN A 142 2.30 2.77 -4.32
C ASN A 142 1.01 3.61 -4.27
N ARG A 143 0.82 4.41 -3.21
CA ARG A 143 -0.33 5.33 -3.12
C ARG A 143 -0.31 6.36 -4.26
N ARG A 144 0.85 6.95 -4.56
CA ARG A 144 0.99 7.93 -5.63
C ARG A 144 0.73 7.34 -7.01
N VAL A 145 1.34 6.19 -7.31
CA VAL A 145 1.15 5.49 -8.59
C VAL A 145 -0.31 5.07 -8.77
N ASN A 146 -0.95 4.52 -7.73
CA ASN A 146 -2.37 4.16 -7.78
C ASN A 146 -3.26 5.37 -8.04
N PHE A 147 -2.95 6.52 -7.42
CA PHE A 147 -3.68 7.76 -7.66
C PHE A 147 -3.52 8.26 -9.10
N GLU A 148 -2.29 8.28 -9.63
CA GLU A 148 -2.01 8.66 -11.02
C GLU A 148 -2.72 7.73 -12.02
N ALA A 149 -2.62 6.41 -11.81
CA ALA A 149 -3.29 5.40 -12.64
C ALA A 149 -4.83 5.55 -12.61
N ALA A 150 -5.42 5.83 -11.44
CA ALA A 150 -6.86 6.07 -11.31
C ALA A 150 -7.30 7.33 -12.08
N ASN A 151 -6.49 8.40 -12.04
CA ASN A 151 -6.77 9.63 -12.78
C ASN A 151 -6.66 9.44 -14.30
N ILE A 152 -5.65 8.72 -14.77
CA ILE A 152 -5.49 8.35 -16.19
C ILE A 152 -6.70 7.53 -16.64
N ASN A 153 -7.05 6.47 -15.91
CA ASN A 153 -8.20 5.63 -16.23
C ASN A 153 -9.52 6.41 -16.30
N ARG A 154 -9.75 7.34 -15.36
CA ARG A 154 -10.94 8.20 -15.38
C ARG A 154 -10.96 9.11 -16.61
N THR A 155 -9.81 9.63 -17.01
CA THR A 155 -9.66 10.52 -18.17
C THR A 155 -9.88 9.77 -19.48
N VAL A 156 -9.28 8.58 -19.62
CA VAL A 156 -9.46 7.71 -20.79
C VAL A 156 -10.94 7.32 -20.95
N LYS A 157 -11.59 6.85 -19.88
CA LYS A 157 -13.02 6.51 -19.92
C LYS A 157 -13.89 7.70 -20.31
N ALA A 158 -13.57 8.89 -19.81
CA ALA A 158 -14.28 10.10 -20.19
C ALA A 158 -14.08 10.46 -21.67
N SER A 159 -12.86 10.31 -22.22
CA SER A 159 -12.60 10.58 -23.64
C SER A 159 -13.35 9.60 -24.55
N VAL A 160 -13.30 8.30 -24.24
CA VAL A 160 -14.05 7.27 -25.00
C VAL A 160 -15.55 7.60 -25.01
N LYS A 161 -16.14 7.86 -23.85
CA LYS A 161 -17.57 8.23 -23.77
C LYS A 161 -17.88 9.50 -24.56
N GLN A 162 -17.02 10.51 -24.52
CA GLN A 162 -17.20 11.73 -25.31
C GLN A 162 -17.23 11.43 -26.81
N GLN A 163 -16.33 10.56 -27.29
CA GLN A 163 -16.30 10.16 -28.69
C GLN A 163 -17.56 9.39 -29.09
N GLU A 164 -18.01 8.44 -28.27
CA GLU A 164 -19.27 7.71 -28.49
C GLU A 164 -20.48 8.66 -28.55
N ASP A 165 -20.56 9.61 -27.62
CA ASP A 165 -21.62 10.63 -27.59
C ASP A 165 -21.59 11.47 -28.88
N ILE A 166 -20.40 11.92 -29.32
CA ILE A 166 -20.25 12.73 -30.52
C ILE A 166 -20.57 11.93 -31.80
N LEU A 167 -20.12 10.68 -31.90
CA LEU A 167 -20.40 9.81 -33.04
C LEU A 167 -21.90 9.54 -33.18
N LEU A 168 -22.60 9.30 -32.07
CA LEU A 168 -24.06 9.14 -32.08
C LEU A 168 -24.76 10.40 -32.62
N ILE A 169 -24.36 11.59 -32.17
CA ILE A 169 -24.93 12.86 -32.67
C ILE A 169 -24.67 13.00 -34.18
N LYS A 170 -23.45 12.69 -34.62
CA LYS A 170 -23.05 12.75 -36.03
C LYS A 170 -23.90 11.82 -36.89
N GLU A 171 -24.18 10.61 -36.43
CA GLU A 171 -24.96 9.60 -37.16
C GLU A 171 -26.45 9.94 -37.20
N MET A 172 -27.03 10.38 -36.08
CA MET A 172 -28.48 10.56 -35.96
C MET A 172 -28.98 11.87 -36.55
N ILE A 173 -28.32 12.99 -36.25
CA ILE A 173 -28.79 14.33 -36.64
C ILE A 173 -27.75 15.13 -37.43
N GLY A 174 -26.49 14.70 -37.42
CA GLY A 174 -25.38 15.41 -38.05
C GLY A 174 -24.85 16.57 -37.21
N LEU A 175 -23.52 16.74 -37.18
CA LEU A 175 -22.89 17.82 -36.41
C LEU A 175 -23.21 19.22 -36.95
N GLU A 176 -23.65 19.31 -38.22
CA GLU A 176 -24.08 20.58 -38.83
C GLU A 176 -25.35 21.16 -38.21
N ARG A 177 -26.12 20.34 -37.49
CA ARG A 177 -27.39 20.74 -36.86
C ARG A 177 -27.24 21.23 -35.42
N ILE A 178 -26.04 21.12 -34.83
CA ILE A 178 -25.75 21.66 -33.50
C ILE A 178 -25.04 23.02 -33.58
N GLU A 179 -25.06 23.77 -32.48
CA GLU A 179 -24.40 25.07 -32.32
C GLU A 179 -22.93 25.00 -32.78
N SER A 180 -22.47 26.01 -33.53
CA SER A 180 -21.12 26.02 -34.15
C SER A 180 -19.99 25.77 -33.16
N GLY A 181 -20.06 26.36 -31.96
CA GLY A 181 -19.06 26.13 -30.92
C GLY A 181 -19.05 24.72 -30.32
N LEU A 182 -20.16 23.98 -30.42
CA LEU A 182 -20.22 22.55 -30.04
C LEU A 182 -19.72 21.66 -31.17
N ARG A 183 -20.07 21.98 -32.42
CA ARG A 183 -19.60 21.29 -33.62
C ARG A 183 -18.08 21.30 -33.71
N GLU A 184 -17.48 22.48 -33.61
CA GLU A 184 -16.04 22.65 -33.68
C GLU A 184 -15.32 21.82 -32.61
N LEU A 185 -15.86 21.81 -31.38
CA LEU A 185 -15.29 21.01 -30.31
C LEU A 185 -15.47 19.50 -30.53
N ALA A 186 -16.62 19.10 -31.07
CA ALA A 186 -16.91 17.71 -31.41
C ALA A 186 -15.93 17.19 -32.47
N GLU A 187 -15.70 17.96 -33.53
CA GLU A 187 -14.73 17.66 -34.58
C GLU A 187 -13.30 17.59 -34.02
N GLN A 188 -12.90 18.57 -33.22
CA GLN A 188 -11.58 18.56 -32.57
C GLN A 188 -11.39 17.33 -31.67
N ARG A 189 -12.40 16.92 -30.90
CA ARG A 189 -12.32 15.71 -30.05
C ARG A 189 -12.23 14.43 -30.89
N LEU A 190 -12.94 14.33 -32.01
CA LEU A 190 -12.80 13.17 -32.91
C LEU A 190 -11.45 13.14 -33.63
N GLN A 191 -10.92 14.30 -34.00
CA GLN A 191 -9.62 14.42 -34.66
C GLN A 191 -8.46 14.12 -33.69
N TYR A 192 -8.59 14.53 -32.43
CA TYR A 192 -7.59 14.35 -31.38
C TYR A 192 -8.18 13.59 -30.18
N PRO A 193 -8.36 12.27 -30.30
CA PRO A 193 -9.01 11.44 -29.27
C PRO A 193 -8.24 11.42 -27.94
N ASP A 194 -6.91 11.51 -28.00
CA ASP A 194 -6.04 11.45 -26.82
C ASP A 194 -5.73 12.83 -26.22
N ALA A 195 -6.18 13.92 -26.86
CA ALA A 195 -5.91 15.26 -26.40
C ALA A 195 -6.55 15.55 -25.03
N SER A 196 -5.78 16.19 -24.16
CA SER A 196 -6.30 16.80 -22.94
C SER A 196 -7.32 17.90 -23.27
N LEU A 197 -8.13 18.28 -22.27
CA LEU A 197 -9.08 19.39 -22.43
C LEU A 197 -8.40 20.72 -22.80
N GLU A 198 -7.15 20.90 -22.38
CA GLU A 198 -6.39 22.11 -22.70
C GLU A 198 -5.87 22.09 -24.13
N GLU A 199 -5.39 20.95 -24.61
CA GLU A 199 -4.99 20.78 -26.01
C GLU A 199 -6.18 20.93 -26.95
N LEU A 200 -7.34 20.36 -26.60
CA LEU A 200 -8.58 20.59 -27.35
C LEU A 200 -8.94 22.07 -27.42
N SER A 201 -8.82 22.82 -26.31
CA SER A 201 -9.07 24.25 -26.35
C SER A 201 -8.15 24.97 -27.34
N ARG A 202 -6.87 24.61 -27.37
CA ARG A 202 -5.89 25.30 -28.22
C ARG A 202 -6.13 25.03 -29.70
N GLY A 203 -6.75 23.90 -30.03
CA GLY A 203 -7.18 23.55 -31.39
C GLY A 203 -8.45 24.25 -31.87
N LEU A 204 -9.18 24.97 -31.00
CA LEU A 204 -10.35 25.75 -31.41
C LEU A 204 -9.92 27.07 -32.07
N SER A 205 -10.73 27.56 -33.01
CA SER A 205 -10.58 28.87 -33.66
C SER A 205 -10.52 30.02 -32.65
N THR A 206 -11.32 29.93 -31.60
CA THR A 206 -11.23 30.81 -30.42
C THR A 206 -10.99 29.93 -29.18
N PRO A 207 -9.76 29.94 -28.62
CA PRO A 207 -9.46 29.18 -27.41
C PRO A 207 -10.35 29.57 -26.23
N ILE A 208 -10.75 28.58 -25.42
CA ILE A 208 -11.59 28.76 -24.24
C ILE A 208 -10.98 28.06 -23.04
N GLY A 209 -11.23 28.54 -21.82
CA GLY A 209 -10.70 27.85 -20.63
C GLY A 209 -11.15 26.38 -20.53
N LYS A 210 -10.37 25.55 -19.81
CA LYS A 210 -10.68 24.13 -19.54
C LYS A 210 -12.12 23.89 -19.08
N SER A 211 -12.65 24.80 -18.24
CA SER A 211 -14.05 24.75 -17.79
C SER A 211 -15.05 24.94 -18.94
N GLY A 212 -14.75 25.83 -19.89
CA GLY A 212 -15.54 26.05 -21.10
C GLY A 212 -15.58 24.83 -22.01
N VAL A 213 -14.43 24.18 -22.24
CA VAL A 213 -14.35 22.91 -22.98
C VAL A 213 -15.19 21.84 -22.30
N ASN A 214 -15.02 21.66 -20.99
CA ASN A 214 -15.79 20.68 -20.22
C ASN A 214 -17.30 20.95 -20.29
N HIS A 215 -17.71 22.21 -20.17
CA HIS A 215 -19.11 22.60 -20.28
C HIS A 215 -19.71 22.25 -21.66
N ARG A 216 -18.98 22.52 -22.74
CA ARG A 216 -19.41 22.15 -24.10
C ARG A 216 -19.48 20.63 -24.30
N LEU A 217 -18.51 19.87 -23.79
CA LEU A 217 -18.57 18.39 -23.81
C LEU A 217 -19.76 17.84 -23.01
N ARG A 218 -20.11 18.46 -21.87
CA ARG A 218 -21.31 18.09 -21.12
C ARG A 218 -22.60 18.40 -21.88
N LYS A 219 -22.64 19.50 -22.64
CA LYS A 219 -23.78 19.79 -23.54
C LYS A 219 -23.90 18.73 -24.63
N LEU A 220 -22.79 18.34 -25.28
CA LEU A 220 -22.79 17.25 -26.27
C LEU A 220 -23.30 15.94 -25.64
N ALA A 221 -22.79 15.56 -24.47
CA ALA A 221 -23.27 14.37 -23.75
C ALA A 221 -24.78 14.42 -23.44
N ARG A 222 -25.32 15.61 -23.14
CA ARG A 222 -26.78 15.79 -22.93
C ARG A 222 -27.57 15.54 -24.21
N ILE A 223 -27.13 16.11 -25.34
CA ILE A 223 -27.76 15.89 -26.65
C ILE A 223 -27.73 14.40 -27.01
N ALA A 224 -26.57 13.74 -26.86
CA ALA A 224 -26.44 12.31 -27.11
C ALA A 224 -27.36 11.48 -26.20
N ARG A 225 -27.55 11.88 -24.94
CA ARG A 225 -28.49 11.21 -24.02
C ARG A 225 -29.94 11.35 -24.49
N GLU A 226 -30.36 12.55 -24.88
CA GLU A 226 -31.71 12.80 -25.41
C GLU A 226 -31.97 11.92 -26.65
N LEU A 227 -31.01 11.81 -27.57
CA LEU A 227 -31.09 10.91 -28.72
C LEU A 227 -31.21 9.43 -28.32
N ARG A 228 -30.47 8.97 -27.31
CA ARG A 228 -30.59 7.58 -26.81
C ARG A 228 -31.97 7.31 -26.21
N GLU A 229 -32.54 8.28 -25.50
CA GLU A 229 -33.88 8.18 -24.91
C GLU A 229 -34.95 8.10 -26.00
N GLU A 230 -34.87 8.93 -27.05
CA GLU A 230 -35.75 8.86 -28.22
C GLU A 230 -35.67 7.50 -28.94
N ILE A 231 -34.46 6.96 -29.15
CA ILE A 231 -34.27 5.63 -29.76
C ILE A 231 -34.92 4.53 -28.91
N ALA A 232 -34.81 4.61 -27.58
CA ALA A 232 -35.40 3.64 -26.68
C ALA A 232 -36.94 3.69 -26.69
N LEU A 233 -37.53 4.89 -26.72
CA LEU A 233 -38.97 5.07 -26.83
C LEU A 233 -39.52 4.50 -28.14
N ASN A 234 -38.89 4.82 -29.27
CA ASN A 234 -39.32 4.34 -30.59
C ASN A 234 -39.22 2.80 -30.73
N ARG A 235 -38.23 2.17 -30.07
CA ARG A 235 -38.13 0.69 -30.03
C ARG A 235 -39.29 0.07 -29.26
N ASN A 236 -39.63 0.61 -28.10
CA ASN A 236 -40.70 0.07 -27.26
C ASN A 236 -42.09 0.20 -27.93
N GLU A 237 -42.33 1.29 -28.66
CA GLU A 237 -43.58 1.46 -29.43
C GLU A 237 -43.68 0.46 -30.60
N THR A 238 -42.55 0.13 -31.22
CA THR A 238 -42.50 -0.86 -32.33
C THR A 238 -42.73 -2.29 -31.81
N GLU A 239 -42.21 -2.63 -30.63
CA GLU A 239 -42.40 -3.94 -29.99
C GLU A 239 -43.83 -4.11 -29.46
N MET A 240 -44.43 -3.09 -28.83
CA MET A 240 -45.83 -3.13 -28.38
C MET A 240 -46.84 -3.24 -29.52
N SER A 241 -46.53 -2.70 -30.70
CA SER A 241 -47.40 -2.77 -31.88
C SER A 241 -47.41 -4.15 -32.57
N GLN A 242 -46.49 -5.05 -32.19
CA GLN A 242 -46.39 -6.41 -32.75
C GLN A 242 -47.08 -7.47 -31.89
N ASP A 243 -47.38 -7.19 -30.62
CA ASP A 243 -48.06 -8.12 -29.70
C ASP A 243 -49.60 -7.96 -29.68
N ASP A 244 -50.15 -6.97 -30.39
CA ASP A 244 -51.60 -6.71 -30.51
C ASP A 244 -52.29 -7.40 -31.71
N PHE A 245 -51.64 -8.40 -32.34
CA PHE A 245 -52.19 -9.19 -33.46
C PHE A 245 -52.17 -10.71 -33.22
#